data_AF-A0A668TD20-F1
#
_entry.id   AF-A0A668TD20-F1
#
_cell.length_a   1.000
_cell.length_b   1.000
_cell.length_c   1.000
_cell.angle_alpha   90.00
_cell.angle_beta   90.00
_cell.angle_gamma   90.00
#
_symmetry.space_group_name_H-M   'P 1'
#
loop_
_entity.id
_entity.type
_entity.pdbx_description
1 polymer ?
#
loop_
_entity_poly.entity_id
_entity_poly.type
_entity_poly.pdbx_seq_one_letter_code
_entity_poly.pdbx_strand_id
1 'polypeptide(L)'
;LGALKNSLAFSLALLKQLSNNNKTGNIFFSPFSISSALAMVMLGARGNTATQMSEVHKWAQVRLKPGCFSPTISFPKLLTELNRTDAPFTFSVANRLYREKSCPFTQVCFFFLCRV
;
A
#
# COMPACT_ATOMS: atom_id res chain seq x y z
N LEU A 1 -9.06 5.22 -12.76
CA LEU A 1 -7.92 6.16 -12.96
C LEU A 1 -7.50 6.92 -11.69
N GLY A 2 -8.40 7.40 -10.82
CA GLY A 2 -8.03 8.24 -9.67
C GLY A 2 -7.06 7.61 -8.65
N ALA A 3 -7.16 6.30 -8.38
CA ALA A 3 -6.28 5.62 -7.43
C ALA A 3 -4.81 5.56 -7.88
N LEU A 4 -4.56 5.36 -9.18
CA LEU A 4 -3.21 5.38 -9.77
C LEU A 4 -2.57 6.77 -9.69
N LYS A 5 -3.37 7.82 -9.82
CA LYS A 5 -2.91 9.20 -9.70
C LYS A 5 -2.38 9.50 -8.30
N ASN A 6 -3.03 8.95 -7.27
CA ASN A 6 -2.62 9.17 -5.87
C ASN A 6 -1.37 8.35 -5.51
N SER A 7 -1.28 7.08 -5.95
CA SER A 7 -0.07 6.27 -5.77
C SER A 7 1.14 6.90 -6.49
N LEU A 8 0.93 7.47 -7.68
CA LEU A 8 1.99 8.18 -8.41
C LEU A 8 2.42 9.47 -7.69
N ALA A 9 1.47 10.25 -7.16
CA ALA A 9 1.80 11.45 -6.38
C ALA A 9 2.59 11.11 -5.11
N PHE A 10 2.21 10.05 -4.39
CA PHE A 10 2.96 9.53 -3.25
C PHE A 10 4.38 9.09 -3.67
N SER A 11 4.50 8.36 -4.78
CA SER A 11 5.80 7.89 -5.31
C SER A 11 6.74 9.05 -5.62
N LEU A 12 6.24 10.10 -6.28
CA LEU A 12 7.00 11.30 -6.61
C LEU A 12 7.42 12.07 -5.35
N ALA A 13 6.52 12.19 -4.37
CA ALA A 13 6.84 12.83 -3.09
C ALA A 13 7.94 12.05 -2.33
N LEU A 14 7.85 10.72 -2.33
CA LEU A 14 8.87 9.85 -1.72
C LEU A 14 10.21 9.96 -2.43
N LEU A 15 10.23 9.96 -3.77
CA LEU A 15 11.46 10.14 -4.55
C LEU A 15 12.13 11.48 -4.23
N LYS A 16 11.35 12.58 -4.13
CA LYS A 16 11.87 13.90 -3.73
C LYS A 16 12.51 13.87 -2.33
N GLN A 17 11.86 13.23 -1.36
CA GLN A 17 12.40 13.07 -0.02
C GLN A 17 13.71 12.26 -0.02
N LEU A 18 13.75 11.14 -0.74
CA LEU A 18 14.95 10.32 -0.87
C LEU A 18 16.09 11.07 -1.57
N SER A 19 15.78 11.85 -2.62
CA SER A 19 16.75 12.65 -3.36
C SER A 19 17.32 13.80 -2.56
N ASN A 20 16.51 14.44 -1.70
CA ASN A 20 17.01 15.46 -0.79
C ASN A 20 18.02 14.89 0.22
N ASN A 21 17.80 13.65 0.66
CA ASN A 21 18.66 12.95 1.62
C ASN A 21 19.90 12.33 0.96
N ASN A 22 19.86 12.01 -0.34
CA ASN A 22 20.98 11.42 -1.06
C ASN A 22 21.16 12.12 -2.43
N LYS A 23 21.98 13.17 -2.44
CA LYS A 23 22.16 14.08 -3.59
C LYS A 23 23.08 13.54 -4.68
N THR A 24 23.88 12.52 -4.39
CA THR A 24 24.95 12.03 -5.28
C THR A 24 24.88 10.54 -5.57
N GLY A 25 24.08 9.78 -4.81
CA GLY A 25 23.89 8.35 -5.02
C GLY A 25 22.72 8.00 -5.94
N ASN A 26 22.75 6.80 -6.49
CA ASN A 26 21.63 6.24 -7.23
C ASN A 26 20.46 5.95 -6.28
N ILE A 27 19.23 6.24 -6.73
CA ILE A 27 18.00 5.98 -5.98
C ILE A 27 17.17 4.98 -6.76
N PHE A 28 16.91 3.81 -6.15
CA PHE A 28 16.09 2.76 -6.73
C PHE A 28 15.13 2.23 -5.67
N PHE A 29 13.82 2.23 -5.97
CA PHE A 29 12.80 1.67 -5.09
C PHE A 29 11.56 1.24 -5.89
N SER A 30 10.72 0.39 -5.30
CA SER A 30 9.42 -0.01 -5.85
C SER A 30 8.29 0.72 -5.13
N PRO A 31 7.70 1.77 -5.74
CA PRO A 31 6.61 2.49 -5.08
C PRO A 31 5.38 1.62 -4.84
N PHE A 32 5.11 0.67 -5.75
CA PHE A 32 4.01 -0.27 -5.62
C PHE A 32 4.17 -1.16 -4.38
N SER A 33 5.37 -1.72 -4.17
CA SER A 33 5.64 -2.57 -2.99
C SER A 33 5.48 -1.81 -1.68
N ILE A 34 5.99 -0.58 -1.60
CA ILE A 34 5.88 0.27 -0.40
C ILE A 34 4.41 0.61 -0.13
N SER A 35 3.66 0.95 -1.18
CA SER A 35 2.24 1.28 -1.08
C SER A 35 1.41 0.09 -0.60
N SER A 36 1.72 -1.12 -1.10
CA SER A 36 1.08 -2.37 -0.69
C SER A 36 1.31 -2.67 0.79
N ALA A 37 2.55 -2.54 1.26
CA ALA A 37 2.90 -2.72 2.67
C ALA A 37 2.18 -1.70 3.58
N LEU A 38 2.19 -0.43 3.19
CA LEU A 38 1.50 0.63 3.95
C LEU A 38 -0.03 0.43 3.98
N ALA A 39 -0.61 -0.08 2.89
CA ALA A 39 -2.04 -0.39 2.85
C ALA A 39 -2.40 -1.47 3.88
N MET A 40 -1.56 -2.50 4.04
CA MET A 40 -1.74 -3.53 5.08
C MET A 40 -1.64 -2.94 6.48
N VAL A 41 -0.64 -2.09 6.74
CA VAL A 41 -0.46 -1.45 8.06
C VAL A 41 -1.62 -0.53 8.38
N MET A 42 -2.15 0.20 7.40
CA MET A 42 -3.26 1.13 7.63
C MET A 42 -4.55 0.43 8.07
N LEU A 43 -4.76 -0.84 7.69
CA LEU A 43 -5.91 -1.63 8.14
C LEU A 43 -5.92 -1.88 9.65
N GLY A 44 -4.74 -1.88 10.30
CA GLY A 44 -4.62 -1.94 11.75
C GLY A 44 -4.47 -0.59 12.46
N ALA A 45 -4.22 0.49 11.72
CA ALA A 45 -4.02 1.81 12.30
C ALA A 45 -5.34 2.39 12.84
N ARG A 46 -5.28 3.09 13.97
CA ARG A 46 -6.42 3.80 14.58
C ARG A 46 -6.03 5.21 15.01
N GLY A 47 -7.03 6.05 15.30
CA GLY A 47 -6.84 7.42 15.79
C GLY A 47 -5.94 8.25 14.89
N ASN A 48 -5.04 9.03 15.50
CA ASN A 48 -4.14 9.94 14.79
C ASN A 48 -3.22 9.23 13.79
N THR A 49 -2.80 7.99 14.09
CA THR A 49 -1.97 7.19 13.18
C THR A 49 -2.70 6.91 11.86
N ALA A 50 -3.98 6.53 11.94
CA ALA A 50 -4.79 6.32 10.74
C ALA A 50 -4.97 7.62 9.95
N THR A 51 -5.20 8.75 10.63
CA THR A 51 -5.36 10.05 9.97
C THR A 51 -4.10 10.44 9.20
N GLN A 52 -2.93 10.40 9.85
CA GLN A 52 -1.65 10.76 9.23
C GLN A 52 -1.31 9.86 8.03
N MET A 53 -1.54 8.55 8.16
CA MET A 53 -1.31 7.61 7.05
C MET A 53 -2.22 7.90 5.85
N SER A 54 -3.47 8.32 6.10
CA SER A 54 -4.41 8.68 5.03
C SER A 54 -3.97 9.92 4.26
N GLU A 55 -3.42 10.92 4.96
CA GLU A 55 -3.00 12.19 4.38
C GLU A 55 -1.79 12.02 3.46
N VAL A 56 -0.79 11.26 3.90
CA VAL A 56 0.46 11.03 3.15
C VAL A 56 0.20 10.31 1.84
N HIS A 57 -0.63 9.27 1.85
CA HIS A 57 -0.90 8.49 0.64
C HIS A 57 -1.95 9.15 -0.28
N LYS A 58 -2.63 10.20 0.19
CA LYS A 58 -3.83 10.76 -0.43
C LYS A 58 -4.81 9.67 -0.84
N TRP A 59 -4.91 8.58 -0.07
CA TRP A 59 -6.03 7.66 -0.25
C TRP A 59 -7.25 8.52 -0.01
N ALA A 60 -8.02 8.75 -1.08
CA ALA A 60 -9.21 9.57 -0.98
C ALA A 60 -9.96 9.05 0.26
N GLN A 61 -10.29 9.97 1.16
CA GLN A 61 -11.09 9.72 2.34
C GLN A 61 -12.44 9.19 1.85
N VAL A 62 -12.48 7.92 1.44
CA VAL A 62 -13.72 7.21 1.22
C VAL A 62 -14.22 7.05 2.64
N ARG A 63 -15.09 7.98 3.04
CA ARG A 63 -15.91 7.91 4.24
C ARG A 63 -16.73 6.63 4.15
N LEU A 64 -16.09 5.54 4.51
CA LEU A 64 -16.74 4.29 4.76
C LEU A 64 -16.89 4.18 6.25
N LYS A 65 -18.01 3.56 6.62
CA LYS A 65 -18.39 3.28 7.99
C LYS A 65 -17.17 2.90 8.83
N PRO A 66 -17.08 3.38 10.09
CA PRO A 66 -16.00 2.98 10.99
C PRO A 66 -15.90 1.44 11.00
N GLY A 67 -14.78 0.92 10.51
CA GLY A 67 -14.54 -0.53 10.37
C GLY A 67 -14.46 -1.08 8.94
N CYS A 68 -14.79 -0.30 7.90
CA CYS A 68 -14.62 -0.74 6.52
C CYS A 68 -13.66 0.20 5.78
N PHE A 69 -12.37 -0.09 5.82
CA PHE A 69 -11.40 0.64 5.01
C PHE A 69 -11.45 0.09 3.58
N SER A 70 -11.76 0.93 2.58
CA SER A 70 -11.69 0.53 1.16
C SER A 70 -10.72 1.37 0.33
N PRO A 71 -9.41 1.41 0.65
CA PRO A 71 -8.37 1.59 -0.38
C PRO A 71 -8.26 0.36 -1.29
N THR A 72 -8.81 -0.76 -0.82
CA THR A 72 -8.63 -2.11 -1.36
C THR A 72 -9.38 -2.38 -2.66
N ILE A 73 -10.22 -1.46 -3.18
CA ILE A 73 -10.93 -1.72 -4.46
C ILE A 73 -10.01 -1.53 -5.68
N SER A 74 -8.85 -0.86 -5.52
CA SER A 74 -7.94 -0.57 -6.64
C SER A 74 -6.72 -1.47 -6.73
N PHE A 75 -6.17 -1.93 -5.61
CA PHE A 75 -4.97 -2.78 -5.58
C PHE A 75 -5.17 -4.18 -6.20
N PRO A 76 -6.24 -4.92 -5.88
CA PRO A 76 -6.51 -6.22 -6.50
C PRO A 76 -6.69 -6.09 -8.01
N LYS A 77 -7.42 -5.07 -8.48
CA LYS A 77 -7.59 -4.82 -9.93
C LYS A 77 -6.26 -4.53 -10.62
N LEU A 78 -5.43 -3.68 -10.02
CA LEU A 78 -4.10 -3.38 -10.54
C LEU A 78 -3.20 -4.62 -10.55
N LEU A 79 -3.30 -5.45 -9.52
CA LEU A 79 -2.52 -6.67 -9.41
C LEU A 79 -2.95 -7.74 -10.41
N THR A 80 -4.25 -7.88 -10.67
CA THR A 80 -4.77 -8.73 -11.75
C THR A 80 -4.26 -8.27 -13.11
N GLU A 81 -4.20 -6.96 -13.37
CA GLU A 81 -3.69 -6.41 -14.63
C GLU A 81 -2.17 -6.57 -14.77
N LEU A 82 -1.42 -6.49 -13.66
CA LEU A 82 0.03 -6.66 -13.69
C LEU A 82 0.45 -8.14 -13.73
N ASN A 83 -0.31 -9.04 -13.10
CA ASN A 83 -0.04 -10.48 -13.07
C ASN A 83 -0.74 -11.24 -14.22
N ARG A 84 -0.79 -10.60 -15.39
CA ARG A 84 -1.37 -11.16 -16.60
C ARG A 84 -0.50 -12.30 -17.13
N THR A 85 -1.11 -13.46 -17.37
CA THR A 85 -0.42 -14.66 -17.84
C THR A 85 -0.06 -14.62 -19.34
N ASP A 86 -0.59 -13.65 -20.08
CA ASP A 86 -0.35 -13.43 -21.52
C ASP A 86 0.72 -12.36 -21.80
N ALA A 87 1.31 -11.78 -20.75
CA ALA A 87 2.34 -10.76 -20.90
C ALA A 87 3.72 -11.35 -21.24
N PRO A 88 4.57 -10.65 -22.02
CA PRO A 88 5.94 -11.07 -22.30
C PRO A 88 6.89 -10.93 -21.09
N PHE A 89 6.35 -10.60 -19.92
CA PHE A 89 7.08 -10.40 -18.68
C PHE A 89 6.43 -11.21 -17.56
N THR A 90 7.24 -11.65 -16.60
CA THR A 90 6.75 -12.26 -15.36
C THR A 90 6.70 -11.19 -14.28
N PHE A 91 5.53 -11.02 -13.65
CA PHE A 91 5.36 -10.10 -12.53
C PHE A 91 4.75 -10.85 -11.35
N SER A 92 5.52 -10.99 -10.27
CA SER A 92 5.09 -11.65 -9.04
C SER A 92 5.14 -10.67 -7.88
N VAL A 93 4.09 -10.69 -7.05
CA VAL A 93 3.98 -9.86 -5.85
C VAL A 93 3.66 -10.78 -4.69
N ALA A 94 4.55 -10.84 -3.71
CA ALA A 94 4.35 -11.60 -2.49
C ALA A 94 4.28 -10.63 -1.30
N ASN A 95 3.10 -10.53 -0.69
CA ASN A 95 2.93 -9.81 0.58
C ASN A 95 2.81 -10.84 1.70
N ARG A 96 3.63 -10.72 2.75
CA ARG A 96 3.56 -11.62 3.91
C ARG A 96 3.56 -10.85 5.21
N LEU A 97 2.66 -11.23 6.11
CA LEU A 97 2.61 -10.74 7.49
C LEU A 97 3.17 -11.81 8.42
N TYR A 98 4.24 -11.47 9.14
CA TYR A 98 4.78 -12.30 10.21
C TYR A 98 4.25 -11.80 11.56
N ARG A 99 3.75 -12.71 12.40
CA ARG A 99 3.18 -12.38 13.70
C ARG A 99 3.89 -13.09 14.84
N GLU A 100 3.90 -12.46 16.00
CA GLU A 100 4.26 -13.09 17.24
C GLU A 100 3.13 -14.02 17.73
N LYS A 101 3.49 -15.20 18.25
CA LYS A 101 2.52 -16.25 18.60
C LYS A 101 1.71 -15.94 19.87
N SER A 102 2.27 -15.15 20.78
CA SER A 102 1.71 -14.81 22.10
C SER A 102 0.74 -13.63 22.07
N CYS A 103 0.71 -12.85 20.99
CA CYS A 103 -0.09 -11.63 20.91
C CYS A 103 -1.49 -11.92 20.32
N PRO A 104 -2.59 -11.67 21.06
CA PRO A 104 -3.94 -11.88 20.56
C PRO A 104 -4.25 -10.89 19.44
N PHE A 105 -4.66 -11.42 18.28
CA PHE A 105 -4.94 -10.62 17.10
C PHE A 105 -6.43 -10.35 16.95
N THR A 106 -6.82 -9.08 16.95
CA THR A 106 -8.21 -8.71 16.65
C THR A 106 -8.47 -8.97 15.16
N GLN A 107 -9.54 -9.71 14.84
CA GLN A 107 -9.89 -10.18 13.50
C GLN A 107 -10.38 -9.06 12.56
N VAL A 108 -9.64 -7.95 12.50
CA VAL A 108 -10.01 -6.78 11.70
C VAL A 108 -9.10 -6.73 10.49
N CYS A 109 -9.59 -7.25 9.36
CA CYS A 109 -9.20 -6.86 8.00
C CYS A 109 -7.75 -7.09 7.52
N PHE A 110 -6.97 -8.04 8.03
CA PHE A 110 -5.61 -8.28 7.49
C PHE A 110 -5.50 -9.33 6.36
N PHE A 111 -6.57 -10.11 6.12
CA PHE A 111 -6.50 -11.26 5.21
C PHE A 111 -6.56 -10.92 3.71
N PHE A 112 -6.90 -9.69 3.33
CA PHE A 112 -7.20 -9.37 1.92
C PHE A 112 -5.97 -9.12 1.03
N LEU A 113 -4.83 -8.73 1.61
CA LEU A 113 -3.59 -8.42 0.86
C LEU A 113 -2.49 -9.48 1.00
N CYS A 114 -2.59 -10.38 1.99
CA CYS A 114 -1.63 -11.48 2.22
C CYS A 114 -1.99 -12.79 1.47
N ARG A 115 -3.07 -12.82 0.69
CA ARG A 115 -3.49 -13.98 -0.13
C ARG A 115 -3.20 -13.78 -1.63
N VAL A 116 -2.06 -13.17 -1.96
CA VAL A 116 -1.51 -13.18 -3.32
C VAL A 116 -0.22 -13.98 -3.28
#